data_AF-A0A8D2JHX3-F1
#
_entry.id   AF-A0A8D2JHX3-F1
#
_cell.length_a   1.000
_cell.length_b   1.000
_cell.length_c   1.000
_cell.angle_alpha   90.00
_cell.angle_beta   90.00
_cell.angle_gamma   90.00
#
_symmetry.space_group_name_H-M   'P 1'
#
loop_
_entity.id
_entity.type
_entity.pdbx_description
1 polymer ?
#
loop_
_entity_poly.entity_id
_entity_poly.type
_entity_poly.pdbx_seq_one_letter_code
_entity_poly.pdbx_strand_id
1 'polypeptide(L)'
;LIMAQQRGVNSLRFNQDQSCFCCAMETGVRIYNVEPLMEKGHLDHEQVGSVGLVEMLHRSNLLAIVGGGGNPKFSEISGMFPSYRKRGRLGV
;
A
#
# COMPACT_ATOMS: atom_id res chain seq x y z
N LEU A 1 -23.70 6.05 -15.09
CA LEU A 1 -23.31 4.69 -14.64
C LEU A 1 -22.28 4.86 -13.54
N ILE A 2 -22.65 4.60 -12.29
CA ILE A 2 -21.70 4.58 -11.19
C ILE A 2 -20.91 3.28 -11.39
N MET A 3 -19.69 3.36 -11.91
CA MET A 3 -18.78 2.22 -11.92
C MET A 3 -18.54 1.87 -10.46
N ALA A 4 -19.06 0.73 -10.00
CA ALA A 4 -18.77 0.24 -8.66
C ALA A 4 -17.25 0.02 -8.59
N GLN A 5 -16.55 0.84 -7.82
CA GLN A 5 -15.11 0.69 -7.60
C GLN A 5 -14.89 -0.73 -7.06
N GLN A 6 -14.24 -1.59 -7.85
CA GLN A 6 -14.00 -2.97 -7.47
C GLN A 6 -13.19 -2.97 -6.16
N ARG A 7 -13.74 -3.52 -5.07
CA ARG A 7 -13.09 -3.55 -3.75
C ARG A 7 -12.46 -4.92 -3.51
N GLY A 8 -11.48 -5.27 -4.33
CA GLY A 8 -10.73 -6.53 -4.22
C GLY A 8 -9.42 -6.38 -3.45
N VAL A 9 -9.03 -7.40 -2.71
CA VAL A 9 -7.67 -7.57 -2.18
C VAL A 9 -6.95 -8.55 -3.11
N ASN A 10 -5.82 -8.12 -3.68
CA ASN A 10 -5.06 -8.88 -4.67
C ASN A 10 -3.92 -9.67 -4.02
N SER A 11 -3.27 -9.10 -3.01
CA SER A 11 -2.26 -9.81 -2.23
C SER A 11 -2.08 -9.24 -0.81
N LEU A 12 -1.56 -10.08 0.07
CA LEU A 12 -1.21 -9.75 1.45
C LEU A 12 0.22 -10.23 1.72
N ARG A 13 1.04 -9.38 2.34
CA ARG A 13 2.42 -9.72 2.68
C ARG A 13 2.78 -9.19 4.05
N PHE A 14 3.24 -10.09 4.91
CA PHE A 14 3.91 -9.68 6.14
C PHE A 14 5.25 -9.04 5.80
N ASN A 15 5.68 -8.11 6.65
CA ASN A 15 7.07 -7.69 6.66
C ASN A 15 7.95 -8.80 7.30
N GLN A 16 9.26 -8.63 7.22
CA GLN A 16 10.24 -9.68 7.54
C GLN A 16 10.24 -10.09 9.03
N ASP A 17 9.83 -9.19 9.92
CA ASP A 17 9.68 -9.47 11.37
C ASP A 17 8.24 -9.81 11.78
N GLN A 18 7.33 -9.95 10.80
CA GLN A 18 5.91 -10.27 10.97
C GLN A 18 5.13 -9.31 11.90
N SER A 19 5.68 -8.14 12.20
CA SER A 19 5.02 -7.14 13.06
C SER A 19 4.00 -6.28 12.30
N CYS A 20 4.09 -6.23 10.97
CA CYS A 20 3.20 -5.49 10.09
C CYS A 20 2.85 -6.34 8.86
N PHE A 21 1.75 -6.01 8.21
CA PHE A 21 1.43 -6.54 6.89
C PHE A 21 0.92 -5.44 5.97
N CYS A 22 1.13 -5.64 4.68
CA CYS A 22 0.68 -4.76 3.62
C CYS A 22 -0.32 -5.51 2.72
N CYS A 23 -1.33 -4.76 2.26
CA CYS A 23 -2.40 -5.25 1.41
C CYS A 23 -2.32 -4.55 0.06
N ALA A 24 -2.15 -5.30 -1.01
CA ALA A 24 -2.39 -4.82 -2.37
C ALA A 24 -3.88 -4.96 -2.68
N MET A 25 -4.49 -3.91 -3.19
CA MET A 25 -5.92 -3.85 -3.46
C MET A 25 -6.19 -3.22 -4.82
N GLU A 26 -7.38 -3.46 -5.35
CA GLU A 26 -7.90 -2.77 -6.53
C GLU A 26 -7.97 -1.25 -6.33
N THR A 27 -8.11 -0.82 -5.07
CA THR A 27 -8.21 0.59 -4.68
C THR A 27 -6.91 1.16 -4.11
N GLY A 28 -5.78 0.46 -4.25
CA GLY A 28 -4.46 0.94 -3.80
C GLY A 28 -3.77 0.01 -2.80
N VAL A 29 -3.09 0.58 -1.80
CA VAL A 29 -2.31 -0.16 -0.79
C VAL A 29 -2.72 0.25 0.61
N ARG A 30 -2.80 -0.70 1.54
CA ARG A 30 -2.95 -0.43 2.97
C ARG A 30 -1.88 -1.14 3.78
N ILE A 31 -1.48 -0.56 4.90
CA ILE A 31 -0.45 -1.09 5.80
C ILE A 31 -1.04 -1.16 7.19
N TYR A 32 -0.97 -2.33 7.80
CA TYR A 32 -1.47 -2.61 9.12
C TYR A 32 -0.34 -3.06 10.03
N ASN A 33 -0.38 -2.57 11.27
CA ASN A 33 0.33 -3.18 12.37
C ASN A 33 -0.43 -4.43 12.82
N VAL A 34 0.28 -5.47 13.28
CA VAL A 34 -0.36 -6.70 13.78
C VAL A 34 -0.81 -6.55 15.23
N GLU A 35 0.03 -5.93 16.07
CA GLU A 35 -0.22 -5.81 17.52
C GLU A 35 0.07 -4.38 18.03
N PRO A 36 -0.96 -3.58 18.37
CA PRO A 36 -2.38 -3.85 18.12
C PRO A 36 -2.71 -3.79 16.61
N LEU A 37 -3.78 -4.47 16.20
CA LEU A 37 -4.26 -4.46 14.82
C LEU A 37 -4.77 -3.06 14.46
N MET A 38 -3.95 -2.28 13.77
CA MET A 38 -4.24 -0.87 13.46
C MET A 38 -3.63 -0.47 12.12
N GLU A 39 -4.39 0.31 11.34
CA GLU A 39 -3.88 0.87 10.09
C GLU A 39 -2.78 1.90 10.37
N LYS A 40 -1.57 1.68 9.85
CA LYS A 40 -0.46 2.65 9.88
C LYS A 40 -0.58 3.67 8.76
N GLY A 41 -1.21 3.26 7.67
CA GLY A 41 -1.85 4.11 6.67
C GLY A 41 -1.88 3.46 5.30
N HIS A 42 -2.11 4.27 4.27
CA HIS A 42 -2.50 3.79 2.96
C HIS A 42 -1.97 4.68 1.82
N LEU A 43 -2.03 4.12 0.62
CA LEU A 43 -1.88 4.83 -0.65
C LEU A 43 -3.13 4.56 -1.47
N ASP A 44 -3.85 5.61 -1.85
CA ASP A 44 -5.12 5.48 -2.55
C ASP A 44 -4.95 5.17 -4.04
N HIS A 45 -6.05 4.76 -4.69
CA HIS A 45 -6.10 4.47 -6.12
C HIS A 45 -5.59 5.64 -6.99
N GLU A 46 -5.84 6.88 -6.60
CA GLU A 46 -5.32 8.05 -7.31
C GLU A 46 -3.78 8.12 -7.28
N GLN A 47 -3.16 7.63 -6.20
CA GLN A 47 -1.72 7.65 -6.02
C GLN A 47 -1.07 6.50 -6.79
N VAL A 48 -1.58 5.28 -6.65
CA VAL A 48 -0.92 4.04 -7.12
C VAL A 48 -1.73 3.14 -8.07
N GLY A 49 -2.99 3.46 -8.35
CA GLY A 49 -3.90 2.61 -9.13
C GLY A 49 -4.27 1.33 -8.39
N SER A 50 -4.68 0.30 -9.14
CA SER A 50 -4.77 -1.05 -8.59
C SER A 50 -3.37 -1.65 -8.46
N VAL A 51 -3.17 -2.39 -7.37
CA VAL A 51 -1.88 -3.00 -7.05
C VAL A 51 -2.03 -4.52 -7.03
N GLY A 52 -1.11 -5.22 -7.68
CA GLY A 52 -1.05 -6.68 -7.67
C GLY A 52 -0.25 -7.19 -6.48
N LEU A 53 0.95 -6.64 -6.28
CA LEU A 53 1.85 -7.05 -5.21
C LEU A 53 2.44 -5.85 -4.48
N VAL A 54 2.59 -5.98 -3.17
CA VAL A 54 3.26 -4.98 -2.33
C VAL A 54 4.14 -5.69 -1.31
N GLU A 55 5.33 -5.15 -1.08
CA GLU A 55 6.24 -5.64 -0.05
C GLU A 55 6.87 -4.46 0.71
N MET A 56 6.88 -4.58 2.03
CA MET A 56 7.46 -3.60 2.93
C MET A 56 8.87 -4.02 3.33
N LEU A 57 9.82 -3.08 3.32
CA LEU A 57 11.16 -3.34 3.82
C LEU A 57 11.22 -3.11 5.35
N HIS A 58 11.22 -4.20 6.11
CA HIS A 58 11.28 -4.26 7.57
C HIS A 58 10.20 -3.40 8.22
N ARG A 59 10.56 -2.52 9.17
CA ARG A 59 9.68 -1.49 9.75
C ARG A 59 9.93 -0.10 9.16
N SER A 60 10.60 -0.01 8.00
CA SER A 60 10.82 1.26 7.32
C SER A 60 9.54 1.74 6.61
N ASN A 61 9.57 2.95 6.11
CA ASN A 61 8.52 3.51 5.26
C ASN A 61 8.74 3.20 3.77
N LEU A 62 9.60 2.25 3.42
CA LEU A 62 9.88 1.90 2.03
C LEU A 62 8.98 0.74 1.58
N LEU A 63 8.24 0.98 0.50
CA LEU A 63 7.37 -0.01 -0.13
C LEU A 63 7.84 -0.29 -1.55
N ALA A 64 8.00 -1.57 -1.88
CA ALA A 64 8.04 -2.05 -3.24
C ALA A 64 6.59 -2.35 -3.66
N ILE A 65 6.12 -1.71 -4.71
CA ILE A 65 4.77 -1.86 -5.24
C ILE A 65 4.91 -2.42 -6.64
N VAL A 66 4.04 -3.34 -7.03
CA VAL A 66 3.93 -3.87 -8.39
C VAL A 66 2.50 -3.63 -8.87
N GLY A 67 2.36 -2.88 -9.97
CA GLY A 67 1.07 -2.67 -10.60
C GLY A 67 0.45 -4.00 -11.03
N GLY A 68 -0.85 -4.15 -10.79
CA GLY A 68 -1.64 -5.32 -11.18
C GLY A 68 -3.11 -5.11 -10.82
N GLY A 69 -3.99 -6.06 -11.13
CA GLY A 69 -5.43 -5.90 -10.94
C GLY A 69 -6.13 -5.24 -12.13
N GLY A 70 -7.31 -4.66 -11.90
CA GLY A 70 -8.21 -4.20 -12.95
C GLY A 70 -7.83 -2.86 -13.60
N ASN A 71 -7.11 -1.98 -12.89
CA ASN A 71 -6.70 -0.67 -13.41
C ASN A 71 -5.35 -0.21 -12.82
N PRO A 72 -4.23 -0.86 -13.20
CA PRO A 72 -2.92 -0.58 -12.63
C PRO A 72 -2.35 0.70 -13.20
N LYS A 73 -1.78 1.56 -12.33
CA LYS A 73 -1.16 2.82 -12.75
C LYS A 73 0.30 2.64 -13.20
N PHE A 74 0.94 1.57 -12.76
CA PHE A 74 2.34 1.28 -13.06
C PHE A 74 2.47 -0.09 -13.73
N SER A 75 3.55 -0.29 -14.48
CA SER A 75 3.86 -1.57 -15.12
C SER A 75 4.39 -2.60 -14.10
N GLU A 76 4.52 -3.87 -14.52
CA GLU A 76 4.95 -4.99 -13.67
C GLU A 76 6.32 -4.79 -12.99
N ILE A 77 7.14 -3.85 -13.46
CA ILE A 77 8.39 -3.45 -12.82
C ILE A 77 8.15 -2.09 -12.16
N SER A 78 7.92 -2.09 -10.85
CA SER A 78 7.55 -0.84 -10.16
C SER A 78 8.45 -0.58 -8.95
N GLY A 79 8.92 0.67 -8.91
CA GLY A 79 10.00 1.17 -8.07
C GLY A 79 9.61 1.46 -6.63
N MET A 80 10.64 1.77 -5.84
CA MET A 80 10.56 1.99 -4.40
C MET A 80 9.90 3.34 -4.09
N PHE A 81 8.73 3.31 -3.44
CA PHE A 81 8.07 4.52 -2.97
C PHE A 81 8.49 4.79 -1.51
N PRO A 82 9.08 5.96 -1.20
CA PRO A 82 9.14 6.43 0.17
C PRO A 82 7.73 6.76 0.62
N SER A 83 7.14 5.90 1.43
CA SER A 83 5.87 6.16 2.09
C SER A 83 6.07 7.29 3.12
N TYR A 84 5.14 8.25 3.16
CA TYR A 84 5.11 9.39 4.07
C TYR A 84 6.20 10.47 3.91
N ARG A 85 5.89 11.49 3.09
CA ARG A 85 6.22 12.87 3.48
C ARG A 85 5.32 13.22 4.68
N LYS A 86 5.89 13.38 5.88
CA LYS A 86 5.20 14.05 7.00
C LYS A 86 4.76 15.44 6.54
N ARG A 87 3.51 15.60 6.09
CA ARG A 87 2.86 16.91 6.13
C ARG A 87 2.37 17.12 7.56
N GLY A 88 3.00 18.07 8.27
CA GLY A 88 2.43 18.70 9.45
C GLY A 88 2.87 18.15 10.81
N ARG A 89 4.05 18.58 11.28
CA ARG A 89 4.20 19.01 12.68
C ARG A 89 5.24 20.14 12.71
N LEU A 90 4.79 21.33 12.31
CA LEU A 90 5.35 22.59 12.81
C LEU A 90 4.53 22.92 14.07
N GLY A 91 5.22 23.18 15.17
CA GLY A 91 4.62 23.49 16.46
C GLY A 91 5.45 22.91 17.59
N VAL A 92 6.62 23.52 17.82
CA VAL A 92 7.08 23.82 19.18
C VAL A 92 6.13 24.83 19.81
#